data_AF-A0A968A7C8-F1
#
_entry.id   AF-A0A968A7C8-F1
#
_cell.length_a   1.000
_cell.length_b   1.000
_cell.length_c   1.000
_cell.angle_alpha   90.00
_cell.angle_beta   90.00
_cell.angle_gamma   90.00
#
_symmetry.space_group_name_H-M   'P 1'
#
loop_
_entity.id
_entity.type
_entity.pdbx_description
1 polymer ?
#
loop_
_entity_poly.entity_id
_entity_poly.type
_entity_poly.pdbx_seq_one_letter_code
_entity_poly.pdbx_strand_id
1 'polypeptide(L)' 'MTGYAVSFYLLAKFILEQNLEAPPLKAIITTSEKLTPQMRTVMEKAYQCKVFEEYSTVENALFA' A
#
# COMPACT_ATOMS: atom_id res chain seq x y z
N MET A 1 -6.60 -3.83 -2.64
CA MET A 1 -6.61 -2.40 -3.01
C MET A 1 -5.38 -2.15 -3.88
N THR A 2 -5.52 -1.42 -4.99
CA THR A 2 -4.43 -1.14 -5.96
C THR A 2 -4.25 0.38 -6.12
N GLY A 3 -3.01 0.88 -6.20
CA GLY A 3 -2.74 2.32 -6.31
C GLY A 3 -1.31 2.73 -6.00
N TYR A 4 -1.09 4.03 -5.79
CA TYR A 4 0.23 4.61 -5.55
C TYR A 4 0.76 4.31 -4.14
N ALA A 5 2.04 3.99 -4.04
CA ALA A 5 2.68 3.62 -2.78
C ALA A 5 2.61 4.76 -1.76
N VAL A 6 2.86 6.00 -2.19
CA VAL A 6 2.86 7.16 -1.30
C VAL A 6 1.45 7.48 -0.80
N SER A 7 0.43 7.40 -1.65
CA SER A 7 -0.96 7.66 -1.24
C SER A 7 -1.41 6.69 -0.16
N PHE A 8 -1.13 5.39 -0.31
CA PHE A 8 -1.50 4.41 0.71
C PHE A 8 -0.66 4.51 1.98
N TYR A 9 0.59 4.93 1.88
CA TYR A 9 1.42 5.22 3.05
C TYR A 9 0.89 6.41 3.85
N LEU A 10 0.50 7.50 3.19
CA LEU A 10 -0.11 8.66 3.86
C LEU A 10 -1.43 8.28 4.53
N LEU A 11 -2.28 7.53 3.82
CA LEU A 11 -3.53 7.03 4.39
C LEU A 11 -3.28 6.11 5.61
N ALA A 12 -2.28 5.22 5.53
CA ALA A 12 -1.88 4.36 6.66
C ALA A 12 -1.45 5.18 7.88
N LYS A 13 -0.71 6.27 7.68
CA LYS A 13 -0.35 7.19 8.77
C LYS A 13 -1.58 7.81 9.41
N PHE A 14 -2.50 8.34 8.62
CA PHE A 14 -3.74 8.92 9.15
C PHE A 14 -4.57 7.90 9.95
N ILE A 15 -4.68 6.66 9.45
CA ILE A 15 -5.38 5.58 10.16
C ILE A 15 -4.74 5.33 11.54
N LEU A 16 -3.42 5.23 11.60
CA LEU A 16 -2.70 5.00 12.86
C LEU A 16 -2.77 6.21 13.81
N GLU A 17 -2.63 7.43 13.29
CA GLU A 17 -2.67 8.66 14.09
C GLU A 17 -4.07 8.89 14.70
N GLN A 18 -5.12 8.57 13.94
CA GLN A 18 -6.51 8.73 14.38
C GLN A 18 -7.05 7.50 15.14
N ASN A 19 -6.23 6.47 15.39
CA ASN A 19 -6.65 5.20 15.99
C ASN A 19 -7.87 4.58 15.28
N LEU A 20 -7.91 4.67 13.96
CA LEU A 20 -8.95 4.07 13.14
C LEU A 20 -8.59 2.62 12.82
N GLU A 21 -9.62 1.78 12.69
CA GLU A 21 -9.46 0.42 12.19
C GLU A 21 -9.78 0.39 10.69
N ALA A 22 -8.84 -0.13 9.90
CA ALA A 22 -9.09 -0.37 8.49
C ALA A 22 -10.09 -1.53 8.33
N PRO A 23 -10.97 -1.50 7.33
CA PRO A 23 -11.81 -2.65 7.00
C PRO A 23 -10.93 -3.86 6.62
N PRO A 24 -11.45 -5.10 6.73
CA PRO A 24 -10.67 -6.29 6.44
C PRO A 24 -10.24 -6.33 4.97
N LEU A 25 -8.97 -6.05 4.73
CA LEU A 25 -8.33 -6.11 3.42
C LEU A 25 -7.54 -7.41 3.28
N LYS A 26 -7.55 -8.02 2.10
CA LYS A 26 -6.76 -9.24 1.82
C LYS A 26 -5.32 -8.92 1.39
N ALA A 27 -5.16 -7.85 0.62
CA ALA A 27 -3.88 -7.41 0.10
C ALA A 27 -3.96 -5.95 -0.37
N ILE A 28 -2.82 -5.26 -0.27
CA ILE A 28 -2.58 -3.99 -0.95
C ILE A 28 -1.50 -4.20 -2.00
N ILE A 29 -1.72 -3.69 -3.20
CA ILE A 29 -0.77 -3.76 -4.32
C ILE A 29 -0.42 -2.33 -4.69
N THR A 30 0.86 -1.99 -4.59
CA THR A 30 1.38 -0.66 -4.93
C THR A 30 2.08 -0.68 -6.28
N THR A 31 1.92 0.37 -7.07
CA THR A 31 2.60 0.54 -8.36
C THR A 31 3.31 1.89 -8.45
N SER A 32 4.06 2.11 -9.53
CA SER A 32 4.68 3.37 -9.97
C SER A 32 5.81 3.96 -9.12
N GLU A 33 5.93 3.59 -7.84
CA GLU A 33 6.93 4.16 -6.92
C GLU A 33 7.59 3.07 -6.08
N LYS A 34 8.86 3.28 -5.70
CA LYS A 34 9.61 2.34 -4.87
C LYS A 34 9.00 2.27 -3.46
N LEU A 35 8.52 1.10 -3.09
CA LEU A 35 8.04 0.81 -1.74
C LEU A 35 9.23 0.55 -0.82
N THR A 36 9.54 1.53 0.03
CA THR A 36 10.60 1.36 1.04
C THR A 36 10.16 0.37 2.13
N PRO A 37 11.10 -0.34 2.78
CA PRO A 37 10.78 -1.25 3.89
C PRO A 37 10.02 -0.56 5.03
N GLN A 38 10.31 0.72 5.29
CA GLN A 38 9.64 1.52 6.31
C GLN A 38 8.18 1.79 5.95
N MET A 39 7.91 2.16 4.69
CA MET A 39 6.54 2.37 4.20
C MET A 39 5.72 1.08 4.29
N ARG A 40 6.31 -0.05 3.89
CA ARG A 40 5.69 -1.38 4.00
C ARG A 40 5.26 -1.68 5.43
N THR A 41 6.15 -1.54 6.41
CA THR A 41 5.84 -1.83 7.82
C THR A 41 4.69 -0.96 8.35
N VAL A 42 4.67 0.33 8.00
CA VAL A 42 3.59 1.24 8.42
C VAL A 42 2.26 0.83 7.80
N MET A 43 2.26 0.50 6.51
CA MET A 43 1.06 0.07 5.79
C MET A 43 0.54 -1.27 6.30
N GLU A 44 1.38 -2.28 6.46
CA GLU A 44 0.95 -3.59 6.98
C GLU A 44 0.37 -3.49 8.39
N LYS A 45 0.90 -2.57 9.23
CA LYS A 45 0.35 -2.30 10.56
C LYS A 45 -1.03 -1.63 10.49
N ALA A 46 -1.21 -0.64 9.61
CA ALA A 46 -2.47 0.09 9.50
C ALA A 46 -3.58 -0.74 8.85
N TYR A 47 -3.25 -1.49 7.80
CA TYR A 47 -4.22 -2.24 6.99
C TYR A 47 -4.37 -3.70 7.39
N GLN A 48 -3.55 -4.18 8.33
CA GLN A 48 -3.55 -5.55 8.86
C GLN A 48 -3.50 -6.63 7.75
N CYS A 49 -2.84 -6.32 6.64
CA CYS A 49 -2.71 -7.20 5.49
C CYS A 49 -1.36 -7.02 4.81
N LYS A 50 -0.99 -7.98 3.96
CA LYS A 50 0.28 -7.94 3.23
C LYS A 50 0.24 -6.87 2.14
N VAL A 51 1.34 -6.15 1.99
CA VAL A 51 1.55 -5.17 0.92
C VAL A 51 2.46 -5.79 -0.14
N PHE A 52 2.09 -5.71 -1.41
CA PHE A 52 2.86 -6.20 -2.54
C PHE A 52 3.26 -5.02 -3.42
N GLU A 53 4.48 -5.04 -3.92
CA GLU A 53 4.94 -4.06 -4.89
C GLU A 53 4.82 -4.70 -6.28
N GLU A 54 4.10 -4.05 -7.17
CA GLU A 54 4.08 -4.39 -8.58
C GLU A 54 5.14 -3.55 -9.29
N TYR A 55 6.22 -4.20 -9.71
CA TYR A 55 7.25 -3.57 -10.53
C TYR A 55 6.93 -3.86 -12.01
N SER A 56 6.16 -2.97 -12.65
CA SER A 56 5.92 -3.01 -14.10
C SER A 56 6.18 -1.64 -14.73
N THR A 57 6.83 -1.61 -15.89
CA THR A 57 6.97 -0.40 -16.71
C THR A 57 5.74 -0.22 -17.58
N VAL A 58 5.42 1.01 -18.00
CA VAL A 58 4.24 1.32 -18.84
C VAL A 58 4.19 0.49 -20.14
N GLU A 59 5.35 0.03 -20.61
CA GLU A 59 5.49 -0.85 -21.80
C GLU A 59 4.96 -2.28 -21.56
N ASN A 60 4.89 -2.73 -20.32
CA ASN A 60 4.20 -3.95 -19.89
C ASN A 60 2.99 -3.56 -19.02
N ALA A 61 1.97 -2.98 -19.66
CA ALA A 61 0.71 -2.67 -19.00
C ALA A 61 0.01 -3.96 -18.55
N LEU A 62 0.37 -4.42 -17.35
CA LEU A 62 -0.37 -5.46 -16.64
C LEU A 62 -1.53 -4.76 -15.94
N PHE A 63 -2.67 -4.69 -16.62
CA PHE A 63 -3.93 -4.36 -15.95
C PHE A 63 -4.39 -5.60 -15.19
N ALA A 64 -4.11 -5.65 -13.89
CA ALA A 64 -4.66 -6.64 -12.97
C ALA A 64 -6.15 -6.39 -12.69
#